data_AF-A0A974ZQ04-F1
#
_entry.id   AF-A0A974ZQ04-F1
#
_cell.length_a   1.000
_cell.length_b   1.000
_cell.length_c   1.000
_cell.angle_alpha   90.00
_cell.angle_beta   90.00
_cell.angle_gamma   90.00
#
_symmetry.space_group_name_H-M   'P 1'
#
loop_
_entity.id
_entity.type
_entity.pdbx_description
1 polymer ?
#
loop_
_entity_poly.entity_id
_entity_poly.type
_entity_poly.pdbx_seq_one_letter_code
_entity_poly.pdbx_strand_id
1 'polypeptide(L)'
;MAEFVLNQDVVTDASSVEVTLNADRPLPLGRHRFRLIVVDDAGNRSVPDEVVVIIADQSAPTAILNAPSVAAFGNSFTLDGSRSFDVGGGRIVSYTWTYLGPSLVIGPVTPINPVILDTPVTPVTPVGPG
;
A
#
# COMPACT_ATOMS: atom_id res chain seq x y z
N MET A 1 16.74 -28.15 5.80
CA MET A 1 15.98 -27.18 4.96
C MET A 1 15.49 -27.95 3.76
N ALA A 2 14.18 -28.10 3.59
CA ALA A 2 13.63 -28.89 2.49
C ALA A 2 13.13 -27.95 1.38
N GLU A 3 13.60 -28.16 0.16
CA GLU A 3 13.06 -27.49 -1.01
C GLU A 3 11.76 -28.21 -1.42
N PHE A 4 10.62 -27.50 -1.39
CA PHE A 4 9.36 -28.06 -1.85
C PHE A 4 9.27 -27.97 -3.37
N VAL A 5 9.66 -29.04 -4.04
CA VAL A 5 9.42 -29.22 -5.48
C VAL A 5 8.01 -29.80 -5.67
N LEU A 6 7.27 -29.28 -6.64
CA LEU A 6 5.93 -29.75 -6.96
C LEU A 6 5.93 -31.28 -7.20
N ASN A 7 5.05 -31.99 -6.50
CA ASN A 7 4.91 -33.46 -6.54
C ASN A 7 6.13 -34.26 -6.06
N GLN A 8 7.05 -33.64 -5.31
CA GLN A 8 8.13 -34.36 -4.64
C GLN A 8 7.80 -34.51 -3.15
N ASP A 9 7.75 -35.75 -2.68
CA ASP A 9 7.60 -36.01 -1.25
C ASP A 9 8.86 -35.56 -0.50
N VAL A 10 8.66 -34.76 0.54
CA VAL A 10 9.70 -34.39 1.50
C VAL A 10 9.54 -35.29 2.72
N VAL A 11 10.50 -36.18 2.95
CA VAL A 11 10.51 -37.08 4.11
C VAL A 11 11.46 -36.52 5.17
N THR A 12 10.96 -36.32 6.38
CA THR A 12 11.71 -35.78 7.52
C THR A 12 11.12 -36.33 8.83
N ASP A 13 11.94 -36.34 9.88
CA ASP A 13 11.55 -36.58 11.27
C ASP A 13 11.04 -35.31 11.98
N ALA A 14 11.12 -34.14 11.35
CA ALA A 14 10.58 -32.90 11.88
C ALA A 14 9.04 -32.88 11.75
N SER A 15 8.36 -32.44 12.82
CA SER A 15 6.91 -32.21 12.82
C SER A 15 6.48 -30.91 12.14
N SER A 16 7.45 -30.10 11.69
CA SER A 16 7.22 -28.84 10.99
C SER A 16 8.21 -28.71 9.84
N VAL A 17 7.72 -28.24 8.69
CA VAL A 17 8.57 -27.87 7.56
C VAL A 17 8.25 -26.45 7.15
N GLU A 18 9.28 -25.63 6.99
CA GLU A 18 9.14 -24.31 6.38
C GLU A 18 9.05 -24.49 4.87
N VAL A 19 7.98 -23.96 4.27
CA VAL A 19 7.86 -23.86 2.81
C VAL A 19 8.64 -22.64 2.36
N THR A 20 9.93 -22.81 2.10
CA THR A 20 10.74 -21.72 1.54
C THR A 20 10.32 -21.47 0.10
N LEU A 21 9.67 -20.32 -0.14
CA LEU A 21 9.47 -19.80 -1.48
C LEU A 21 10.79 -19.20 -1.92
N ASN A 22 11.50 -19.87 -2.83
CA ASN A 22 12.68 -19.26 -3.45
C ASN A 22 12.24 -17.94 -4.11
N ALA A 23 12.97 -16.85 -3.89
CA ALA A 23 12.67 -15.57 -4.54
C ALA A 23 12.70 -15.70 -6.08
N ASP A 24 13.52 -16.63 -6.59
CA ASP A 24 13.62 -16.94 -8.02
C ASP A 24 12.47 -17.85 -8.52
N ARG A 25 11.74 -18.52 -7.62
CA ARG A 25 10.63 -19.45 -7.91
C ARG A 25 9.53 -19.39 -6.84
N PRO A 26 8.81 -18.27 -6.69
CA PRO A 26 7.71 -18.18 -5.74
C PRO A 26 6.55 -19.08 -6.17
N LEU A 27 5.70 -19.48 -5.22
CA LEU A 27 4.42 -20.08 -5.57
C LEU A 27 3.56 -19.03 -6.30
N PRO A 28 2.95 -19.36 -7.44
CA PRO A 28 2.03 -18.45 -8.12
C PRO A 28 0.87 -18.02 -7.21
N LEU A 29 0.27 -16.86 -7.48
CA LEU A 29 -0.98 -16.47 -6.83
C LEU A 29 -2.07 -17.53 -7.02
N GLY A 30 -2.87 -17.78 -5.98
CA GLY A 30 -3.98 -18.72 -6.02
C GLY A 30 -3.94 -19.78 -4.92
N ARG A 31 -4.73 -20.84 -5.11
CA ARG A 31 -4.93 -21.93 -4.14
C ARG A 31 -3.91 -23.04 -4.35
N HIS A 32 -3.22 -23.43 -3.30
CA HIS A 32 -2.22 -24.52 -3.28
C HIS A 32 -2.61 -25.56 -2.24
N ARG A 33 -2.51 -26.83 -2.61
CA ARG A 33 -2.87 -27.96 -1.74
C ARG A 33 -1.63 -28.63 -1.18
N PHE A 34 -1.63 -28.90 0.11
CA PHE A 34 -0.58 -29.62 0.82
C PHE A 34 -1.14 -30.87 1.45
N ARG A 35 -0.31 -31.91 1.57
CA ARG A 35 -0.68 -33.22 2.11
C ARG A 35 0.36 -33.69 3.12
N LEU A 36 -0.11 -34.29 4.22
CA LEU A 36 0.74 -34.92 5.23
C LEU A 36 0.39 -36.41 5.37
N ILE A 37 1.43 -37.25 5.46
CA ILE A 37 1.34 -38.65 5.87
C ILE A 37 2.40 -38.85 6.94
N VAL A 38 2.04 -39.41 8.09
CA VAL A 38 2.99 -39.72 9.17
C VAL A 38 3.24 -41.23 9.23
N VAL A 39 4.46 -41.61 9.62
CA VAL A 39 4.88 -43.00 9.80
C VAL A 39 5.42 -43.17 11.21
N ASP A 40 4.94 -44.17 11.96
CA ASP A 40 5.48 -44.48 13.29
C ASP A 40 6.76 -45.35 13.21
N ASP A 41 7.38 -45.63 14.36
CA ASP A 41 8.60 -46.43 14.47
C ASP A 41 8.39 -47.93 14.14
N ALA A 42 7.14 -48.39 14.17
CA ALA A 42 6.74 -49.72 13.70
C ALA A 42 6.47 -49.76 12.19
N GLY A 43 6.51 -48.62 11.49
CA GLY A 43 6.28 -48.50 10.05
C GLY A 43 4.81 -48.36 9.65
N ASN A 44 3.89 -48.18 10.60
CA ASN A 44 2.48 -47.92 10.30
C ASN A 44 2.32 -46.52 9.70
N ARG A 45 1.50 -46.41 8.65
CA ARG A 45 1.24 -45.13 7.95
C ARG A 45 -0.15 -44.62 8.27
N SER A 46 -0.27 -43.32 8.51
CA SER A 46 -1.58 -42.67 8.63
C SER A 46 -2.33 -42.65 7.30
N VAL A 47 -3.65 -42.42 7.36
CA VAL A 47 -4.36 -41.84 6.21
C VAL A 47 -3.82 -40.43 5.93
N PRO A 48 -3.83 -39.95 4.67
CA PRO A 48 -3.38 -38.61 4.38
C PRO A 48 -4.33 -37.54 4.94
N ASP A 49 -3.76 -36.46 5.46
CA ASP A 49 -4.49 -35.22 5.77
C ASP A 49 -4.08 -34.12 4.78
N GLU A 50 -4.99 -33.19 4.46
CA GLU A 50 -4.79 -32.19 3.42
C GLU A 50 -5.30 -30.80 3.81
N VAL A 51 -4.53 -29.77 3.43
CA VAL A 51 -4.90 -28.36 3.62
C VAL A 51 -4.79 -27.57 2.32
N VAL A 52 -5.51 -26.47 2.23
CA VAL A 52 -5.40 -25.51 1.12
C VAL A 52 -4.92 -24.16 1.66
N VAL A 53 -3.83 -23.66 1.09
CA VAL A 53 -3.27 -22.34 1.38
C VAL A 53 -3.52 -21.42 0.17
N ILE A 54 -3.88 -20.16 0.42
CA ILE A 54 -4.06 -19.16 -0.62
C ILE A 54 -2.87 -18.22 -0.61
N ILE A 55 -2.13 -18.18 -1.72
CA ILE A 55 -1.09 -17.18 -1.96
C ILE A 55 -1.76 -15.99 -2.64
N ALA A 56 -1.74 -14.84 -1.98
CA ALA A 56 -2.42 -13.62 -2.42
C ALA A 56 -1.45 -12.44 -2.43
N ASP A 57 -1.63 -11.54 -3.40
CA ASP A 57 -1.02 -10.22 -3.37
C ASP A 57 -1.80 -9.34 -2.38
N GLN A 58 -1.10 -8.76 -1.41
CA GLN A 58 -1.64 -7.86 -0.40
C GLN A 58 -1.06 -6.45 -0.50
N SER A 59 -0.23 -6.19 -1.50
CA SER A 59 0.39 -4.89 -1.72
C SER A 59 -0.56 -3.99 -2.51
N ALA A 60 -0.51 -2.69 -2.22
CA ALA A 60 -1.18 -1.71 -3.06
C ALA A 60 -0.24 -1.27 -4.18
N PRO A 61 -0.77 -0.89 -5.36
CA PRO A 61 0.05 -0.38 -6.44
C PRO A 61 0.61 1.01 -6.08
N THR A 62 1.82 1.29 -6.56
CA THR A 62 2.46 2.60 -6.51
C THR A 62 2.14 3.39 -7.78
N ALA A 63 1.46 4.52 -7.63
CA ALA A 63 1.16 5.44 -8.73
C ALA A 63 2.39 6.33 -9.05
N ILE A 64 2.81 6.35 -10.30
CA ILE A 64 3.85 7.26 -10.81
C ILE A 64 3.26 8.11 -11.93
N LEU A 65 3.18 9.43 -11.71
CA LEU A 65 2.66 10.40 -12.67
C LEU A 65 3.80 11.23 -13.26
N ASN A 66 3.90 11.21 -14.59
CA ASN A 66 4.80 12.07 -15.37
C ASN A 66 3.99 13.07 -16.20
N ALA A 67 4.45 14.32 -16.22
CA ALA A 67 3.83 15.40 -16.97
C ALA A 67 4.88 16.43 -17.39
N PRO A 68 4.64 17.22 -18.46
CA PRO A 68 5.44 18.41 -18.75
C PRO A 68 5.36 19.41 -17.59
N SER A 69 6.49 20.07 -17.29
CA SER A 69 6.51 21.17 -16.31
C SER A 69 5.85 22.44 -16.83
N VAL A 70 5.78 22.59 -18.16
CA VAL A 70 5.15 23.71 -18.86
C VAL A 70 4.41 23.19 -20.09
N ALA A 71 3.21 23.71 -20.33
CA ALA A 71 2.47 23.52 -21.57
C ALA A 71 2.17 24.89 -22.18
N ALA A 72 2.32 25.02 -23.50
CA ALA A 72 2.03 26.25 -24.21
C ALA A 72 0.51 26.51 -24.22
N PHE A 73 0.13 27.78 -24.10
CA PHE A 73 -1.28 28.18 -24.12
C PHE A 73 -1.98 27.72 -25.40
N GLY A 74 -3.18 27.16 -25.26
CA GLY A 74 -3.97 26.63 -26.37
C GLY A 74 -3.49 25.28 -26.93
N ASN A 75 -2.39 24.73 -26.44
CA ASN A 75 -1.86 23.44 -26.88
C ASN A 75 -2.21 22.31 -25.91
N SER A 76 -2.48 21.12 -26.46
CA SER A 76 -2.65 19.90 -25.67
C SER A 76 -1.33 19.43 -25.07
N PHE A 77 -1.40 18.75 -23.93
CA PHE A 77 -0.29 18.02 -23.32
C PHE A 77 -0.77 16.67 -22.80
N THR A 78 0.17 15.78 -22.51
CA THR A 78 -0.09 14.40 -22.06
C THR A 78 0.32 14.23 -20.61
N LEU A 79 -0.54 13.57 -19.83
CA LEU A 79 -0.18 12.98 -18.54
C LEU A 79 0.10 11.49 -18.76
N ASP A 80 1.16 10.98 -18.13
CA ASP A 80 1.61 9.60 -18.32
C ASP A 80 1.77 8.88 -16.99
N GLY A 81 0.94 7.85 -16.79
CA GLY A 81 0.92 6.97 -15.63
C GLY A 81 1.60 5.62 -15.86
N SER A 82 2.20 5.39 -17.04
CA SER A 82 2.70 4.10 -17.51
C SER A 82 3.79 3.48 -16.63
N ARG A 83 4.47 4.30 -15.82
CA ARG A 83 5.50 3.86 -14.87
C ARG A 83 4.94 3.40 -13.53
N SER A 84 3.63 3.46 -13.33
CA SER A 84 2.98 2.90 -12.13
C SER A 84 3.14 1.38 -12.10
N PHE A 85 3.32 0.81 -10.92
CA PHE A 85 3.62 -0.61 -10.76
C PHE A 85 3.11 -1.15 -9.42
N ASP A 86 2.96 -2.47 -9.33
CA ASP A 86 2.68 -3.17 -8.08
C ASP A 86 3.87 -4.08 -7.74
N VAL A 87 4.41 -3.96 -6.53
CA VAL A 87 5.54 -4.78 -6.06
C VAL A 87 5.11 -6.18 -5.65
N GLY A 88 3.84 -6.38 -5.28
CA GLY A 88 3.31 -7.66 -4.84
C GLY A 88 2.93 -8.60 -6.00
N GLY A 89 3.12 -8.15 -7.24
CA GLY A 89 2.91 -8.94 -8.45
C GLY A 89 1.54 -8.72 -9.12
N GLY A 90 0.71 -7.87 -8.53
CA GLY A 90 -0.53 -7.37 -9.14
C GLY A 90 -0.30 -6.64 -10.45
N ARG A 91 -1.33 -6.59 -11.30
CA ARG A 91 -1.32 -5.82 -12.55
C ARG A 91 -2.14 -4.55 -12.36
N ILE A 92 -1.64 -3.44 -12.89
CA ILE A 92 -2.43 -2.21 -12.98
C ILE A 92 -3.53 -2.41 -14.03
N VAL A 93 -4.79 -2.34 -13.60
CA VAL A 93 -5.96 -2.57 -14.49
C VAL A 93 -6.76 -1.29 -14.78
N SER A 94 -6.54 -0.22 -14.01
CA SER A 94 -7.29 1.03 -14.14
C SER A 94 -6.48 2.22 -13.65
N TYR A 95 -6.73 3.39 -14.25
CA TYR A 95 -6.18 4.68 -13.80
C TYR A 95 -7.34 5.65 -13.54
N THR A 96 -7.23 6.42 -12.46
CA THR A 96 -8.16 7.53 -12.16
C THR A 96 -7.39 8.84 -12.25
N TRP A 97 -7.86 9.76 -13.09
CA TRP A 97 -7.23 11.06 -13.32
C TRP A 97 -8.12 12.16 -12.76
N THR A 98 -7.55 13.05 -11.95
CA THR A 98 -8.28 14.17 -11.34
C THR A 98 -7.49 15.46 -11.53
N TYR A 99 -8.13 16.48 -12.13
CA TYR A 99 -7.59 17.83 -12.15
C TYR A 99 -7.97 18.54 -10.84
N LEU A 100 -6.99 18.86 -10.01
CA LEU A 100 -7.20 19.50 -8.70
C LEU A 100 -7.30 21.04 -8.78
N GLY A 101 -7.28 21.61 -9.98
CA GLY A 101 -7.29 23.06 -10.17
C GLY A 101 -5.89 23.68 -10.14
N PRO A 102 -5.80 25.02 -10.16
CA PRO A 102 -4.55 25.75 -10.01
C PRO A 102 -3.91 25.52 -8.63
N SER A 103 -2.59 25.40 -8.58
CA SER A 103 -1.86 25.37 -7.32
C SER A 103 -1.96 26.73 -6.61
N LEU A 104 -2.37 26.73 -5.34
CA LEU A 104 -2.31 27.91 -4.49
C LEU A 104 -0.84 28.20 -4.15
N VAL A 105 -0.26 29.22 -4.76
CA VAL A 105 1.00 29.80 -4.26
C VAL A 105 0.63 30.74 -3.11
N ILE A 106 0.70 30.23 -1.89
CA ILE A 106 0.68 31.11 -0.72
C ILE A 106 2.08 31.76 -0.69
N GLY A 107 2.15 33.05 -1.03
CA GLY A 107 3.39 33.82 -0.88
C GLY A 107 3.85 33.83 0.58
N PRO A 108 5.07 34.33 0.89
CA PRO A 108 5.49 34.47 2.27
C PRO A 108 4.44 35.29 3.01
N VAL A 109 3.72 34.65 3.92
CA VAL A 109 2.92 35.37 4.91
C VAL A 109 3.96 36.14 5.72
N THR A 110 4.13 37.42 5.46
CA THR A 110 4.72 38.31 6.45
C THR A 110 3.82 38.15 7.67
N PRO A 111 4.33 37.70 8.83
CA PRO A 111 3.54 37.75 10.04
C PRO A 111 3.21 39.22 10.25
N ILE A 112 1.96 39.60 9.95
CA ILE A 112 1.37 40.82 10.45
C ILE A 112 1.41 40.63 11.97
N ASN A 113 2.39 41.27 12.60
CA ASN A 113 2.40 41.43 14.04
C ASN A 113 1.01 41.99 14.40
N PRO A 114 0.19 41.28 15.20
CA PRO A 114 -1.09 41.83 15.61
C PRO A 114 -0.77 43.11 16.37
N VAL A 115 -1.03 44.26 15.75
CA VAL A 115 -1.17 45.51 16.48
C VAL A 115 -2.45 45.33 17.26
N ILE A 116 -2.29 44.81 18.47
CA ILE A 116 -3.32 44.85 19.49
C ILE A 116 -3.58 46.34 19.73
N LEU A 117 -4.62 46.89 19.11
CA LEU A 117 -5.15 48.21 19.41
C LEU A 117 -5.91 48.11 20.74
N ASP A 118 -5.16 47.98 21.83
CA ASP A 118 -5.67 48.22 23.17
C ASP A 118 -5.80 49.73 23.37
N THR A 119 -6.76 50.36 22.70
CA THR A 119 -7.25 51.65 23.18
C THR A 119 -8.29 51.35 24.27
N PRO A 120 -7.99 51.58 25.56
CA PRO A 120 -9.00 51.45 26.59
C PRO A 120 -10.10 52.47 26.31
N VAL A 121 -11.30 52.00 26.01
CA VAL A 121 -12.49 52.83 26.07
C VAL A 121 -12.68 53.22 27.53
N THR A 122 -12.54 54.51 27.84
CA THR A 122 -12.89 55.03 29.16
C THR A 122 -14.39 54.85 29.36
N PRO A 123 -14.84 54.28 30.50
CA PRO A 123 -16.26 54.19 30.78
C PRO A 123 -16.83 55.59 30.95
N VAL A 124 -17.76 55.99 30.09
CA VAL A 124 -18.57 57.18 30.33
C VAL A 124 -19.56 56.86 31.44
N THR A 125 -19.53 57.66 32.51
CA THR A 125 -20.48 57.57 33.62
C THR A 125 -21.86 58.02 33.11
N PRO A 126 -22.95 57.27 33.32
CA PRO A 126 -24.27 57.76 32.96
C PRO A 126 -24.66 58.87 33.94
N VAL A 127 -24.83 60.10 33.43
CA VAL A 127 -25.54 61.15 34.16
C VAL A 127 -27.03 60.84 34.01
N GLY A 128 -27.65 60.35 35.09
CA GLY A 128 -29.10 60.27 35.19
C GLY A 128 -29.73 61.65 35.44
N PRO A 129 -30.99 61.90 35.03
CA PRO A 129 -31.64 63.18 35.28
C PRO A 129 -32.18 63.23 36.71
N GLY A 130 -31.83 64.30 37.44
CA GLY A 130 -32.35 64.63 38.76
C GLY A 130 -31.82 65.97 39.23
#